data_AF-A0A317A4T9-F1
#
_entry.id   AF-A0A317A4T9-F1
#
_cell.length_a   1.000
_cell.length_b   1.000
_cell.length_c   1.000
_cell.angle_alpha   90.00
_cell.angle_beta   90.00
_cell.angle_gamma   90.00
#
_symmetry.space_group_name_H-M   'P 1'
#
loop_
_entity.id
_entity.type
_entity.pdbx_description
1 polymer ?
#
loop_
_entity_poly.entity_id
_entity_poly.type
_entity_poly.pdbx_seq_one_letter_code
_entity_poly.pdbx_strand_id
1 'polypeptide(L)'
;MVSESCCIPQYDLINAWVASASKSCIPPTPPPDDDSKPRPAPLKRKRAMSLPTNTPASNSYRSNSPKRRRADDTDNVQPDQSASQLGSETPLTLNEINTFSPPASRVSSSQKRSSSPTRETPIILRSAYPPVLVESLNGLKEAPPEHIERLGNRLAEGIDFGFIPQGLLHVIKTDSEVGHQTTKPADFDRSDSRSAEELSTIWKEAKKIFLNARDCKDGGRDENAWCDDVVRPLVHLAMELDGSDRWWFQSVQTQSINPRYLPTLPAYSLVDSGRRKHMDRKTDYVLSYSHRHPDISALYKRLDAVNNREIGHTLDAFTKRTALFSGFEVKPASGDHTEAELQMSIWIAASLRKKQELAQITQTPFEPMKMVEPALTIVGHEHSIYYAYPREDLVSRRSGVHILGPDLDRFERLSTDSIRGVFRLLKLYGNLLKYGTDEREDGYWGGFFRPVLDKLAGGSKDQHK
;
A
#
# COMPACT_ATOMS: atom_id res chain seq x y z
N MET A 1 -59.49 -0.70 -16.96
CA MET A 1 -58.80 -1.35 -15.82
C MET A 1 -57.33 -1.44 -16.18
N VAL A 2 -56.55 -0.45 -15.72
CA VAL A 2 -55.08 -0.41 -15.85
C VAL A 2 -54.58 -0.30 -14.42
N SER A 3 -53.76 -1.27 -14.00
CA SER A 3 -53.25 -1.35 -12.63
C SER A 3 -51.94 -0.58 -12.55
N GLU A 4 -51.94 0.49 -11.76
CA GLU A 4 -50.75 1.29 -11.44
C GLU A 4 -49.81 0.48 -10.55
N SER A 5 -48.54 0.39 -10.95
CA SER A 5 -47.46 -0.21 -10.15
C SER A 5 -46.77 0.90 -9.39
N CYS A 6 -46.81 0.81 -8.06
CA CYS A 6 -46.25 1.79 -7.14
C CYS A 6 -44.72 1.69 -7.12
N CYS A 7 -44.04 2.70 -7.65
CA CYS A 7 -42.59 2.89 -7.48
C CYS A 7 -42.30 3.36 -6.06
N ILE A 8 -41.62 2.52 -5.27
CA ILE A 8 -41.07 2.91 -3.97
C ILE A 8 -39.81 3.77 -4.22
N PRO A 9 -39.67 4.97 -3.60
CA PRO A 9 -38.49 5.80 -3.77
C PRO A 9 -37.23 5.14 -3.24
N GLN A 10 -36.17 5.15 -4.05
CA GLN A 10 -34.85 4.54 -3.83
C GLN A 10 -34.09 5.07 -2.59
N TYR A 11 -34.61 6.13 -1.95
CA TYR A 11 -34.08 6.73 -0.71
C TYR A 11 -34.34 5.87 0.55
N ASP A 12 -35.33 4.97 0.54
CA ASP A 12 -35.69 4.20 1.74
C ASP A 12 -34.77 3.02 2.04
N LEU A 13 -34.02 2.51 1.05
CA LEU A 13 -33.11 1.38 1.23
C LEU A 13 -31.85 1.73 2.03
N ILE A 14 -31.36 2.97 1.92
CA ILE A 14 -30.20 3.44 2.67
C ILE A 14 -30.57 3.67 4.14
N ASN A 15 -31.76 4.22 4.41
CA ASN A 15 -32.27 4.39 5.77
C ASN A 15 -32.57 3.05 6.47
N ALA A 16 -33.06 2.05 5.72
CA ALA A 16 -33.27 0.69 6.25
C ALA A 16 -31.95 -0.02 6.65
N TRP A 17 -30.84 0.29 5.96
CA TRP A 17 -29.51 -0.21 6.32
C TRP A 17 -28.97 0.43 7.62
N VAL A 18 -29.19 1.74 7.81
CA VAL A 18 -28.76 2.45 9.04
C VAL A 18 -29.63 2.05 10.25
N ALA A 19 -30.95 1.90 10.07
CA ALA A 19 -31.88 1.58 11.15
C ALA A 19 -31.80 0.12 11.66
N SER A 20 -31.26 -0.81 10.86
CA SER A 20 -31.08 -2.21 11.24
C SER A 20 -29.79 -2.47 12.05
N ALA A 21 -28.84 -1.53 12.04
CA ALA A 21 -27.57 -1.64 12.75
C ALA A 21 -27.62 -1.15 14.22
N SER A 22 -28.70 -0.49 14.65
CA SER A 22 -28.80 0.20 15.95
C SER A 22 -29.62 -0.52 17.03
N LYS A 23 -29.90 -1.82 16.89
CA LYS A 23 -30.47 -2.62 17.98
C LYS A 23 -29.46 -3.60 18.54
N SER A 24 -28.63 -3.13 19.47
CA SER A 24 -28.01 -3.99 20.47
C SER A 24 -28.37 -3.51 21.87
N CYS A 25 -28.73 -4.49 22.70
CA CYS A 25 -29.25 -4.34 24.04
C CYS A 25 -28.31 -3.56 24.97
N ILE A 26 -28.92 -2.69 25.76
CA ILE A 26 -28.32 -2.08 26.95
C ILE A 26 -27.99 -3.21 27.94
N PRO A 27 -26.73 -3.41 28.36
CA PRO A 27 -26.43 -4.25 29.50
C PRO A 27 -26.81 -3.50 30.80
N PRO A 28 -27.31 -4.21 31.84
CA PRO A 28 -27.70 -3.57 33.09
C PRO A 28 -26.47 -3.00 33.81
N THR A 29 -26.66 -1.81 34.39
CA THR A 29 -25.70 -1.07 35.20
C THR A 29 -25.17 -1.92 36.36
N PRO A 30 -23.86 -1.93 36.65
CA PRO A 30 -23.33 -2.58 37.84
C PRO A 30 -23.67 -1.77 39.10
N PRO A 31 -23.80 -2.43 40.27
CA PRO A 31 -24.03 -1.76 41.55
C PRO A 31 -22.77 -1.03 42.04
N PRO A 32 -22.90 -0.07 42.99
CA PRO A 32 -21.78 0.73 43.46
C PRO A 32 -20.84 -0.09 44.34
N ASP A 33 -19.53 0.06 44.10
CA ASP A 33 -18.47 -0.53 44.93
C ASP A 33 -18.32 0.25 46.24
N ASP A 34 -18.40 -0.51 47.33
CA ASP A 34 -18.14 -0.07 48.70
C ASP A 34 -16.70 -0.46 49.11
N ASP A 35 -16.12 0.38 49.96
CA ASP A 35 -14.69 0.47 50.26
C ASP A 35 -14.07 -0.74 50.99
N SER A 36 -12.73 -0.80 50.93
CA SER A 36 -11.78 -1.36 51.90
C SER A 36 -11.21 -2.80 51.74
N LYS A 37 -9.97 -2.89 51.22
CA LYS A 37 -8.72 -3.35 51.91
C LYS A 37 -7.63 -3.83 50.92
N PRO A 38 -6.33 -3.63 51.23
CA PRO A 38 -5.23 -3.92 50.31
C PRO A 38 -4.67 -5.34 50.47
N ARG A 39 -4.35 -6.00 49.35
CA ARG A 39 -3.52 -7.22 49.31
C ARG A 39 -2.63 -7.27 48.06
N PRO A 40 -1.52 -8.04 48.10
CA PRO A 40 -0.19 -7.57 47.69
C PRO A 40 0.18 -7.86 46.23
N ALA A 41 1.14 -7.08 45.75
CA ALA A 41 1.71 -7.14 44.41
C ALA A 41 2.47 -8.46 44.11
N PRO A 42 2.38 -9.01 42.88
CA PRO A 42 3.30 -9.99 42.39
C PRO A 42 4.51 -9.35 41.67
N LEU A 43 5.69 -9.75 42.12
CA LEU A 43 7.00 -9.36 41.62
C LEU A 43 7.38 -10.04 40.30
N LYS A 44 8.07 -9.25 39.47
CA LYS A 44 9.19 -9.57 38.56
C LYS A 44 8.90 -10.32 37.25
N ARG A 45 9.13 -9.59 36.14
CA ARG A 45 10.07 -10.05 35.10
C ARG A 45 10.86 -8.87 34.52
N LYS A 46 12.14 -8.79 34.86
CA LYS A 46 13.12 -7.86 34.28
C LYS A 46 13.48 -8.34 32.87
N ARG A 47 13.44 -7.46 31.87
CA ARG A 47 14.26 -7.57 30.64
C ARG A 47 15.17 -6.37 30.56
N ALA A 48 16.44 -6.65 30.33
CA ALA A 48 17.54 -5.71 30.31
C ALA A 48 17.52 -4.86 29.04
N MET A 49 17.78 -3.56 29.22
CA MET A 49 18.17 -2.62 28.19
C MET A 49 19.69 -2.66 28.04
N SER A 50 20.19 -2.63 26.82
CA SER A 50 21.60 -2.34 26.52
C SER A 50 21.68 -1.29 25.42
N LEU A 51 22.27 -0.15 25.77
CA LEU A 51 22.78 0.88 24.85
C LEU A 51 24.32 0.74 24.74
N PRO A 52 24.95 1.31 23.69
CA PRO A 52 26.32 1.01 23.29
C PRO A 52 27.36 1.97 23.88
N THR A 53 28.63 1.58 23.84
CA THR A 53 29.77 2.50 24.01
C THR A 53 30.94 2.07 23.11
N ASN A 54 31.58 3.08 22.52
CA ASN A 54 32.62 3.03 21.49
C ASN A 54 34.03 2.64 22.02
N THR A 55 34.75 1.84 21.20
CA THR A 55 36.21 1.79 20.80
C THR A 55 37.36 2.35 21.70
N PRO A 56 38.68 2.06 21.43
CA PRO A 56 39.37 1.06 20.57
C PRO A 56 40.61 0.33 21.18
N ALA A 57 41.15 -0.62 20.39
CA ALA A 57 42.58 -0.94 20.15
C ALA A 57 43.30 -2.14 20.85
N SER A 58 43.84 -2.99 19.96
CA SER A 58 45.18 -3.64 19.95
C SER A 58 45.40 -5.07 20.49
N ASN A 59 45.63 -5.97 19.52
CA ASN A 59 46.68 -7.01 19.41
C ASN A 59 46.90 -8.07 20.53
N SER A 60 46.59 -9.33 20.20
CA SER A 60 47.57 -10.34 19.70
C SER A 60 47.35 -11.79 20.22
N TYR A 61 47.70 -12.74 19.33
CA TYR A 61 48.02 -14.17 19.52
C TYR A 61 46.91 -15.24 19.65
N ARG A 62 46.78 -15.98 18.52
CA ARG A 62 46.81 -17.45 18.30
C ARG A 62 46.06 -18.38 19.27
N SER A 63 45.13 -19.18 18.72
CA SER A 63 45.33 -20.64 18.58
C SER A 63 44.17 -21.36 17.83
N ASN A 64 44.54 -22.03 16.74
CA ASN A 64 44.14 -23.36 16.22
C ASN A 64 42.68 -23.87 16.30
N SER A 65 42.20 -24.23 15.10
CA SER A 65 41.01 -25.02 14.76
C SER A 65 41.03 -26.49 15.23
N PRO A 66 39.91 -27.23 15.03
CA PRO A 66 39.99 -28.32 14.05
C PRO A 66 38.79 -28.44 13.07
N LYS A 67 39.18 -28.51 11.79
CA LYS A 67 38.76 -29.42 10.69
C LYS A 67 37.32 -29.96 10.66
N ARG A 68 36.59 -29.61 9.58
CA ARG A 68 35.56 -30.46 8.98
C ARG A 68 35.87 -30.67 7.49
N ARG A 69 35.84 -31.94 7.07
CA ARG A 69 36.32 -32.50 5.79
C ARG A 69 35.51 -31.99 4.59
N ARG A 70 36.22 -31.62 3.51
CA ARG A 70 35.71 -31.61 2.13
C ARG A 70 36.04 -32.95 1.49
N ALA A 71 35.13 -33.47 0.68
CA ALA A 71 35.39 -34.52 -0.29
C ALA A 71 35.52 -33.84 -1.65
N ASP A 72 36.69 -33.97 -2.27
CA ASP A 72 36.88 -33.83 -3.71
C ASP A 72 36.60 -35.20 -4.33
N ASP A 73 35.83 -35.22 -5.41
CA ASP A 73 35.90 -36.29 -6.39
C ASP A 73 36.04 -35.62 -7.76
N THR A 74 37.24 -35.75 -8.31
CA THR A 74 37.61 -35.34 -9.67
C THR A 74 37.44 -36.55 -10.58
N ASP A 75 36.71 -36.41 -11.68
CA ASP A 75 37.07 -37.15 -12.88
C ASP A 75 36.78 -36.38 -14.17
N ASN A 76 37.70 -36.57 -15.11
CA ASN A 76 37.97 -35.76 -16.28
C ASN A 76 37.04 -36.05 -17.49
N VAL A 77 36.69 -34.98 -18.19
CA VAL A 77 36.73 -34.75 -19.66
C VAL A 77 36.37 -35.90 -20.65
N GLN A 78 35.18 -35.78 -21.27
CA GLN A 78 34.77 -35.76 -22.71
C GLN A 78 35.64 -36.37 -23.86
N PRO A 79 35.15 -36.46 -25.13
CA PRO A 79 33.80 -36.66 -25.70
C PRO A 79 33.77 -37.73 -26.85
N ASP A 80 32.58 -38.09 -27.38
CA ASP A 80 32.26 -38.19 -28.83
C ASP A 80 31.18 -39.24 -29.24
N GLN A 81 30.38 -38.81 -30.23
CA GLN A 81 29.69 -39.57 -31.30
C GLN A 81 28.28 -40.18 -31.10
N SER A 82 27.29 -39.43 -31.60
CA SER A 82 26.41 -39.75 -32.76
C SER A 82 25.50 -41.00 -32.81
N ALA A 83 24.19 -40.70 -32.89
CA ALA A 83 23.23 -41.04 -33.96
C ALA A 83 22.61 -42.46 -34.12
N SER A 84 21.28 -42.48 -33.98
CA SER A 84 20.27 -43.08 -34.90
C SER A 84 19.79 -44.54 -34.78
N GLN A 85 18.49 -44.68 -35.11
CA GLN A 85 17.66 -45.85 -35.49
C GLN A 85 16.94 -46.63 -34.38
N LEU A 86 15.61 -46.56 -34.25
CA LEU A 86 14.47 -47.06 -35.10
C LEU A 86 14.10 -48.52 -34.84
N GLY A 87 12.92 -48.68 -34.21
CA GLY A 87 11.87 -49.64 -34.60
C GLY A 87 11.98 -51.08 -34.12
N SER A 88 11.07 -51.50 -33.25
CA SER A 88 10.21 -52.66 -33.57
C SER A 88 8.96 -52.68 -32.71
N GLU A 89 7.86 -53.00 -33.39
CA GLU A 89 6.47 -53.00 -32.94
C GLU A 89 6.14 -54.27 -32.16
N THR A 90 5.24 -54.18 -31.19
CA THR A 90 4.19 -55.21 -31.01
C THR A 90 2.99 -54.60 -30.27
N PRO A 91 1.74 -54.92 -30.67
CA PRO A 91 0.54 -54.27 -30.19
C PRO A 91 -0.01 -55.00 -28.96
N LEU A 92 -0.29 -54.29 -27.87
CA LEU A 92 -1.04 -54.82 -26.74
C LEU A 92 -2.36 -54.05 -26.57
N THR A 93 -3.37 -54.72 -27.10
CA THR A 93 -4.79 -54.74 -26.73
C THR A 93 -5.18 -54.06 -25.42
N LEU A 94 -6.03 -53.04 -25.54
CA LEU A 94 -6.85 -52.47 -24.47
C LEU A 94 -7.88 -53.50 -24.00
N ASN A 95 -7.77 -53.97 -22.76
CA ASN A 95 -8.87 -54.62 -22.06
C ASN A 95 -9.32 -53.76 -20.89
N GLU A 96 -10.62 -53.45 -20.92
CA GLU A 96 -11.40 -52.90 -19.82
C GLU A 96 -11.34 -53.84 -18.61
N ILE A 97 -10.87 -53.33 -17.48
CA ILE A 97 -11.31 -53.59 -16.08
C ILE A 97 -10.30 -52.82 -15.20
N ASN A 98 -10.63 -51.58 -14.85
CA ASN A 98 -9.98 -50.85 -13.76
C ASN A 98 -11.00 -50.66 -12.64
N THR A 99 -11.07 -51.66 -11.77
CA THR A 99 -11.72 -51.56 -10.46
C THR A 99 -10.73 -50.92 -9.50
N PHE A 100 -10.89 -49.64 -9.19
CA PHE A 100 -10.08 -48.97 -8.17
C PHE A 100 -10.51 -49.42 -6.77
N SER A 101 -9.66 -50.18 -6.08
CA SER A 101 -9.76 -50.44 -4.63
C SER A 101 -9.44 -49.18 -3.82
N PRO A 102 -10.06 -48.97 -2.63
CA PRO A 102 -9.83 -47.80 -1.80
C PRO A 102 -8.57 -47.96 -0.94
N PRO A 103 -7.73 -46.90 -0.77
CA PRO A 103 -6.63 -46.98 0.18
C PRO A 103 -7.12 -46.61 1.58
N ALA A 104 -7.22 -47.61 2.44
CA ALA A 104 -7.19 -47.43 3.87
C ALA A 104 -5.80 -46.99 4.33
N SER A 105 -5.77 -45.92 5.13
CA SER A 105 -4.92 -45.76 6.31
C SER A 105 -3.40 -45.91 6.14
N ARG A 106 -2.74 -44.83 5.70
CA ARG A 106 -1.40 -44.48 6.22
C ARG A 106 -1.33 -43.00 6.59
N VAL A 107 -1.30 -42.78 7.90
CA VAL A 107 -1.00 -41.51 8.56
C VAL A 107 0.46 -41.17 8.27
N SER A 108 0.70 -40.25 7.36
CA SER A 108 1.92 -39.45 7.34
C SER A 108 1.52 -37.98 7.18
N SER A 109 1.82 -37.21 8.23
CA SER A 109 1.60 -35.77 8.33
C SER A 109 2.52 -35.05 7.34
N SER A 110 2.11 -34.98 6.08
CA SER A 110 2.65 -34.04 5.13
C SER A 110 1.78 -32.78 5.20
N GLN A 111 2.35 -31.68 5.70
CA GLN A 111 1.77 -30.35 5.56
C GLN A 111 1.49 -30.14 4.07
N LYS A 112 0.20 -30.20 3.69
CA LYS A 112 -0.26 -29.73 2.39
C LYS A 112 0.22 -28.29 2.27
N ARG A 113 1.20 -28.07 1.38
CA ARG A 113 1.55 -26.73 0.90
C ARG A 113 0.25 -26.12 0.39
N SER A 114 -0.17 -25.02 1.00
CA SER A 114 -1.26 -24.19 0.49
C SER A 114 -0.96 -23.86 -0.97
N SER A 115 -1.89 -24.17 -1.87
CA SER A 115 -1.86 -23.66 -3.24
C SER A 115 -1.69 -22.15 -3.21
N SER A 116 -0.71 -21.62 -3.95
CA SER A 116 -0.42 -20.18 -4.00
C SER A 116 -1.70 -19.38 -4.28
N PRO A 117 -2.13 -18.47 -3.40
CA PRO A 117 -3.40 -17.71 -3.50
C PRO A 117 -3.51 -16.77 -4.71
N THR A 118 -2.47 -16.70 -5.55
CA THR A 118 -2.19 -15.58 -6.43
C THR A 118 -3.25 -15.37 -7.52
N ARG A 119 -3.77 -16.44 -8.15
CA ARG A 119 -4.76 -16.32 -9.24
C ARG A 119 -6.20 -16.05 -8.79
N GLU A 120 -6.57 -16.45 -7.58
CA GLU A 120 -7.96 -16.33 -7.10
C GLU A 120 -8.25 -14.94 -6.51
N THR A 121 -7.20 -14.16 -6.27
CA THR A 121 -7.25 -12.97 -5.43
C THR A 121 -8.12 -11.83 -5.98
N PRO A 122 -8.02 -11.42 -7.27
CA PRO A 122 -8.93 -10.43 -7.85
C PRO A 122 -10.39 -10.91 -7.90
N ILE A 123 -10.60 -12.21 -8.12
CA ILE A 123 -11.94 -12.83 -8.15
C ILE A 123 -12.57 -12.78 -6.75
N ILE A 124 -11.77 -13.05 -5.71
CA ILE A 124 -12.18 -13.01 -4.32
C ILE A 124 -12.66 -11.60 -3.95
N LEU A 125 -11.86 -10.56 -4.19
CA LEU A 125 -12.24 -9.18 -3.87
C LEU A 125 -13.49 -8.69 -4.62
N ARG A 126 -13.65 -9.11 -5.88
CA ARG A 126 -14.85 -8.82 -6.69
C ARG A 126 -16.10 -9.45 -6.10
N SER A 127 -15.98 -10.65 -5.53
CA SER A 127 -17.09 -11.37 -4.88
C SER A 127 -17.41 -10.86 -3.47
N ALA A 128 -16.44 -10.19 -2.82
CA ALA A 128 -16.56 -9.71 -1.44
C ALA A 128 -17.67 -8.66 -1.25
N TYR A 129 -17.95 -8.34 0.00
CA TYR A 129 -18.91 -7.32 0.39
C TYR A 129 -18.32 -6.34 1.42
N PRO A 130 -18.30 -5.02 1.12
CA PRO A 130 -18.53 -4.45 -0.22
C PRO A 130 -17.45 -4.92 -1.23
N PRO A 131 -17.77 -5.00 -2.54
CA PRO A 131 -16.81 -5.44 -3.55
C PRO A 131 -15.66 -4.45 -3.71
N VAL A 132 -14.50 -4.99 -4.09
CA VAL A 132 -13.35 -4.24 -4.60
C VAL A 132 -13.01 -4.83 -5.96
N LEU A 133 -13.02 -4.00 -6.99
CA LEU A 133 -12.70 -4.41 -8.36
C LEU A 133 -11.37 -3.77 -8.75
N VAL A 134 -10.41 -4.58 -9.19
CA VAL A 134 -9.13 -4.13 -9.73
C VAL A 134 -9.12 -4.49 -11.21
N GLU A 135 -8.88 -3.50 -12.07
CA GLU A 135 -8.80 -3.66 -13.52
C GLU A 135 -7.61 -2.89 -14.08
N SER A 136 -7.02 -3.40 -15.17
CA SER A 136 -6.03 -2.65 -15.95
C SER A 136 -6.69 -1.46 -16.64
N LEU A 137 -5.97 -0.36 -16.82
CA LEU A 137 -6.45 0.77 -17.64
C LEU A 137 -6.64 0.35 -19.10
N ASN A 138 -5.82 -0.61 -19.56
CA ASN A 138 -5.91 -1.14 -20.91
C ASN A 138 -6.99 -2.21 -21.03
N GLY A 139 -7.86 -2.04 -22.03
CA GLY A 139 -8.94 -3.00 -22.32
C GLY A 139 -10.20 -2.81 -21.47
N LEU A 140 -10.34 -1.67 -20.78
CA LEU A 140 -11.59 -1.32 -20.10
C LEU A 140 -12.75 -1.26 -21.08
N LYS A 141 -13.92 -1.77 -20.65
CA LYS A 141 -15.16 -1.70 -21.44
C LYS A 141 -15.72 -0.28 -21.55
N GLU A 142 -15.48 0.51 -20.51
CA GLU A 142 -15.92 1.89 -20.39
C GLU A 142 -14.69 2.75 -20.13
N ALA A 143 -14.66 3.95 -20.70
CA ALA A 143 -13.56 4.87 -20.46
C ALA A 143 -13.44 5.21 -18.96
N PRO A 144 -12.22 5.40 -18.44
CA PRO A 144 -12.03 5.90 -17.08
C PRO A 144 -12.76 7.23 -16.87
N PRO A 145 -13.28 7.49 -15.65
CA PRO A 145 -13.81 8.80 -15.30
C PRO A 145 -12.78 9.92 -15.55
N GLU A 146 -13.25 11.09 -15.98
CA GLU A 146 -12.39 12.25 -16.30
C GLU A 146 -11.45 12.64 -15.14
N HIS A 147 -11.90 12.47 -13.89
CA HIS A 147 -11.07 12.75 -12.71
C HIS A 147 -9.85 11.82 -12.60
N ILE A 148 -9.97 10.56 -13.06
CA ILE A 148 -8.85 9.61 -13.12
C ILE A 148 -7.85 10.06 -14.18
N GLU A 149 -8.33 10.41 -15.38
CA GLU A 149 -7.50 10.90 -16.47
C GLU A 149 -6.73 12.17 -16.08
N ARG A 150 -7.43 13.13 -15.44
CA ARG A 150 -6.81 14.36 -14.95
C ARG A 150 -5.77 14.08 -13.86
N LEU A 151 -6.07 13.19 -12.91
CA LEU A 151 -5.10 12.79 -11.89
C LEU A 151 -3.87 12.15 -12.53
N GLY A 152 -4.04 11.19 -13.44
CA GLY A 152 -2.93 10.52 -14.10
C GLY A 152 -2.05 11.49 -14.88
N ASN A 153 -2.65 12.41 -15.64
CA ASN A 153 -1.91 13.46 -16.35
C ASN A 153 -1.14 14.37 -15.39
N ARG A 154 -1.75 14.74 -14.26
CA ARG A 154 -1.10 15.56 -13.23
C ARG A 154 0.06 14.85 -12.56
N LEU A 155 -0.09 13.56 -12.25
CA LEU A 155 1.01 12.77 -11.69
C LEU A 155 2.14 12.60 -12.70
N ALA A 156 1.83 12.45 -13.99
CA ALA A 156 2.82 12.33 -15.07
C ALA A 156 3.53 13.65 -15.44
N GLU A 157 3.02 14.80 -14.99
CA GLU A 157 3.54 16.11 -15.36
C GLU A 157 5.03 16.26 -15.02
N GLY A 158 5.87 16.42 -16.05
CA GLY A 158 7.32 16.60 -15.91
C GLY A 158 8.10 15.35 -15.50
N ILE A 159 7.50 14.15 -15.52
CA ILE A 159 8.24 12.90 -15.22
C ILE A 159 9.19 12.48 -16.35
N ASP A 160 8.94 12.91 -17.58
CA ASP A 160 9.75 12.52 -18.74
C ASP A 160 10.67 13.63 -19.26
N PHE A 161 10.60 14.83 -18.67
CA PHE A 161 11.40 15.99 -19.07
C PHE A 161 11.74 16.88 -17.87
N GLY A 162 13.00 17.31 -17.77
CA GLY A 162 13.43 18.33 -16.81
C GLY A 162 13.19 17.95 -15.34
N PHE A 163 13.49 16.70 -14.97
CA PHE A 163 13.31 16.22 -13.59
C PHE A 163 14.63 16.11 -12.80
N ILE A 164 15.78 16.28 -13.45
CA ILE A 164 17.11 16.33 -12.81
C ILE A 164 17.59 17.79 -12.82
N PRO A 165 17.96 18.40 -11.68
CA PRO A 165 18.55 19.74 -11.71
C PRO A 165 19.80 19.82 -12.60
N GLN A 166 19.87 20.82 -13.48
CA GLN A 166 20.99 20.97 -14.45
C GLN A 166 22.37 21.06 -13.79
N GLY A 167 22.45 21.62 -12.58
CA GLY A 167 23.69 21.70 -11.80
C GLY A 167 24.29 20.33 -11.44
N LEU A 168 23.50 19.25 -11.46
CA LEU A 168 23.97 17.89 -11.17
C LEU A 168 24.56 17.17 -12.38
N LEU A 169 24.46 17.74 -13.60
CA LEU A 169 24.93 17.08 -14.82
C LEU A 169 26.39 16.64 -14.74
N HIS A 170 27.27 17.52 -14.28
CA HIS A 170 28.70 17.19 -14.17
C HIS A 170 28.94 16.13 -13.09
N VAL A 171 28.32 16.32 -11.92
CA VAL A 171 28.45 15.43 -10.76
C VAL A 171 28.05 13.99 -11.12
N ILE A 172 26.89 13.80 -11.75
CA ILE A 172 26.39 12.48 -12.17
C ILE A 172 27.36 11.80 -13.14
N LYS A 173 27.97 12.56 -14.06
CA LYS A 173 28.89 12.01 -15.06
C LYS A 173 30.26 11.63 -14.51
N THR A 174 30.71 12.31 -13.45
CA THR A 174 32.05 12.11 -12.87
C THR A 174 32.06 11.18 -11.67
N ASP A 175 30.92 10.92 -11.04
CA ASP A 175 30.84 10.09 -9.84
C ASP A 175 31.02 8.60 -10.19
N SER A 176 32.18 8.05 -9.87
CA SER A 176 32.52 6.66 -10.18
C SER A 176 31.74 5.63 -9.37
N GLU A 177 31.18 6.01 -8.21
CA GLU A 177 30.46 5.07 -7.34
C GLU A 177 29.10 4.70 -7.92
N VAL A 178 28.48 5.59 -8.69
CA VAL A 178 27.18 5.28 -9.33
C VAL A 178 27.35 4.51 -10.66
N GLY A 179 28.58 4.34 -11.14
CA GLY A 179 28.89 3.64 -12.37
C GLY A 179 28.31 4.32 -13.63
N HIS A 180 28.14 3.55 -14.70
CA HIS A 180 27.59 4.09 -15.94
C HIS A 180 26.10 4.45 -15.79
N GLN A 181 25.76 5.71 -16.11
CA GLN A 181 24.39 6.23 -16.05
C GLN A 181 23.96 6.73 -17.43
N THR A 182 22.77 6.31 -17.88
CA THR A 182 22.17 6.76 -19.14
C THR A 182 21.27 7.97 -18.85
N THR A 183 21.78 9.18 -19.10
CA THR A 183 21.01 10.43 -19.01
C THR A 183 20.90 11.10 -20.37
N LYS A 184 19.74 11.68 -20.68
CA LYS A 184 19.49 12.47 -21.91
C LYS A 184 19.55 13.96 -21.59
N PRO A 185 19.91 14.84 -22.56
CA PRO A 185 19.87 16.29 -22.35
C PRO A 185 18.51 16.81 -21.88
N ALA A 186 17.42 16.16 -22.30
CA ALA A 186 16.04 16.46 -21.93
C ALA A 186 15.70 16.11 -20.47
N ASP A 187 16.49 15.27 -19.80
CA ASP A 187 16.24 14.92 -18.39
C ASP A 187 16.59 16.10 -17.44
N PHE A 188 17.37 17.08 -17.91
CA PHE A 188 17.90 18.15 -17.07
C PHE A 188 17.05 19.44 -17.08
N ASP A 189 16.66 19.92 -15.90
CA ASP A 189 15.97 21.17 -15.68
C ASP A 189 16.96 22.35 -15.67
N ARG A 190 16.95 23.13 -16.75
CA ARG A 190 17.78 24.34 -16.90
C ARG A 190 17.24 25.55 -16.14
N SER A 191 15.99 25.48 -15.68
CA SER A 191 15.34 26.54 -14.89
C SER A 191 15.54 26.37 -13.39
N ASP A 192 16.16 25.26 -12.96
CA ASP A 192 16.47 25.02 -11.57
C ASP A 192 17.38 26.12 -11.00
N SER A 193 16.96 26.70 -9.87
CA SER A 193 17.59 27.84 -9.23
C SER A 193 18.18 27.53 -7.85
N ARG A 194 18.26 26.23 -7.49
CA ARG A 194 18.81 25.81 -6.19
C ARG A 194 20.30 26.11 -6.11
N SER A 195 20.76 26.40 -4.89
CA SER A 195 22.16 26.63 -4.58
C SER A 195 23.00 25.35 -4.74
N ALA A 196 24.32 25.50 -4.87
CA ALA A 196 25.22 24.37 -4.99
C ALA A 196 25.19 23.46 -3.74
N GLU A 197 24.98 24.04 -2.56
CA GLU A 197 24.86 23.35 -1.28
C GLU A 197 23.59 22.48 -1.21
N GLU A 198 22.46 23.04 -1.65
CA GLU A 198 21.20 22.29 -1.76
C GLU A 198 21.33 21.14 -2.77
N LEU A 199 21.88 21.42 -3.95
CA LEU A 199 22.12 20.42 -4.98
C LEU A 199 23.05 19.30 -4.49
N SER A 200 24.10 19.65 -3.73
CA SER A 200 25.01 18.66 -3.12
C SER A 200 24.28 17.75 -2.14
N THR A 201 23.39 18.32 -1.32
CA THR A 201 22.56 17.56 -0.36
C THR A 201 21.62 16.60 -1.08
N ILE A 202 20.90 17.09 -2.09
CA ILE A 202 19.99 16.27 -2.90
C ILE A 202 20.74 15.15 -3.60
N TRP A 203 21.91 15.45 -4.19
CA TRP A 203 22.74 14.45 -4.84
C TRP A 203 23.16 13.34 -3.88
N LYS A 204 23.61 13.70 -2.69
CA LYS A 204 24.06 12.75 -1.68
C LYS A 204 22.95 11.76 -1.30
N GLU A 205 21.73 12.26 -1.07
CA GLU A 205 20.60 11.40 -0.71
C GLU A 205 20.09 10.56 -1.90
N ALA A 206 19.98 11.15 -3.10
CA ALA A 206 19.58 10.42 -4.31
C ALA A 206 20.57 9.29 -4.66
N LYS A 207 21.87 9.57 -4.56
CA LYS A 207 22.94 8.58 -4.73
C LYS A 207 22.83 7.46 -3.70
N LYS A 208 22.62 7.80 -2.43
CA LYS A 208 22.46 6.82 -1.35
C LYS A 208 21.26 5.90 -1.60
N ILE A 209 20.11 6.44 -2.01
CA ILE A 209 18.92 5.66 -2.37
C ILE A 209 19.24 4.66 -3.49
N PHE A 210 19.89 5.12 -4.56
CA PHE A 210 20.27 4.26 -5.69
C PHE A 210 21.21 3.12 -5.26
N LEU A 211 22.27 3.43 -4.52
CA LEU A 211 23.23 2.42 -4.07
C LEU A 211 22.56 1.41 -3.12
N ASN A 212 21.76 1.89 -2.16
CA ASN A 212 21.02 1.03 -1.25
C ASN A 212 20.04 0.11 -1.98
N ALA A 213 19.35 0.61 -3.01
CA ALA A 213 18.43 -0.21 -3.80
C ALA A 213 19.16 -1.33 -4.53
N ARG A 214 20.36 -1.05 -5.06
CA ARG A 214 21.22 -2.08 -5.66
C ARG A 214 21.70 -3.10 -4.65
N ASP A 215 22.19 -2.65 -3.48
CA ASP A 215 22.62 -3.54 -2.41
C ASP A 215 21.48 -4.43 -1.91
N CYS A 216 20.25 -3.88 -1.82
CA CYS A 216 19.06 -4.65 -1.50
C CYS A 216 18.74 -5.72 -2.53
N LYS A 217 18.86 -5.42 -3.83
CA LYS A 217 18.63 -6.40 -4.90
C LYS A 217 19.74 -7.45 -4.95
N ASP A 218 21.00 -7.03 -5.05
CA ASP A 218 22.15 -7.90 -5.26
C ASP A 218 22.40 -8.78 -4.02
N GLY A 219 22.11 -8.25 -2.82
CA GLY A 219 22.15 -8.98 -1.56
C GLY A 219 20.90 -9.82 -1.25
N GLY A 220 19.87 -9.78 -2.10
CA GLY A 220 18.61 -10.49 -1.86
C GLY A 220 17.93 -10.12 -0.52
N ARG A 221 17.99 -8.83 -0.15
CA ARG A 221 17.50 -8.34 1.14
C ARG A 221 15.98 -8.38 1.22
N ASP A 222 15.48 -8.51 2.44
CA ASP A 222 14.06 -8.68 2.74
C ASP A 222 13.24 -7.38 2.61
N GLU A 223 11.93 -7.51 2.81
CA GLU A 223 10.96 -6.40 2.74
C GLU A 223 11.34 -5.22 3.66
N ASN A 224 11.80 -5.49 4.88
CA ASN A 224 12.17 -4.45 5.84
C ASN A 224 13.36 -3.63 5.37
N ALA A 225 14.36 -4.27 4.74
CA ALA A 225 15.49 -3.56 4.14
C ALA A 225 15.04 -2.63 3.02
N TRP A 226 14.16 -3.08 2.12
CA TRP A 226 13.59 -2.21 1.07
C TRP A 226 12.82 -1.03 1.66
N CYS A 227 12.03 -1.30 2.70
CA CYS A 227 11.28 -0.31 3.46
C CYS A 227 12.18 0.77 4.08
N ASP A 228 13.22 0.39 4.83
CA ASP A 228 14.05 1.30 5.61
C ASP A 228 15.16 1.99 4.79
N ASP A 229 15.76 1.28 3.83
CA ASP A 229 16.95 1.75 3.12
C ASP A 229 16.65 2.40 1.76
N VAL A 230 15.46 2.16 1.19
CA VAL A 230 15.09 2.64 -0.15
C VAL A 230 13.82 3.49 -0.13
N VAL A 231 12.68 2.90 0.24
CA VAL A 231 11.37 3.55 0.10
C VAL A 231 11.23 4.73 1.04
N ARG A 232 11.51 4.54 2.34
CA ARG A 232 11.39 5.61 3.34
C ARG A 232 12.31 6.80 3.03
N PRO A 233 13.62 6.63 2.72
CA PRO A 233 14.49 7.74 2.33
C PRO A 233 14.00 8.46 1.07
N LEU A 234 13.53 7.72 0.06
CA LEU A 234 13.04 8.31 -1.19
C LEU A 234 11.81 9.20 -0.97
N VAL A 235 10.82 8.70 -0.21
CA VAL A 235 9.60 9.48 0.07
C VAL A 235 9.91 10.66 0.98
N HIS A 236 10.81 10.53 1.97
CA HIS A 236 11.24 11.65 2.79
C HIS A 236 11.95 12.74 1.98
N LEU A 237 12.84 12.36 1.06
CA LEU A 237 13.49 13.34 0.19
C LEU A 237 12.46 14.09 -0.67
N ALA A 238 11.45 13.39 -1.21
CA ALA A 238 10.35 14.06 -1.93
C ALA A 238 9.52 14.99 -1.00
N MET A 239 9.30 14.61 0.25
CA MET A 239 8.63 15.46 1.24
C MET A 239 9.44 16.71 1.61
N GLU A 240 10.77 16.59 1.70
CA GLU A 240 11.65 17.74 1.93
C GLU A 240 11.63 18.71 0.74
N LEU A 241 11.58 18.18 -0.48
CA LEU A 241 11.59 18.98 -1.72
C LEU A 241 10.24 19.64 -2.04
N ASP A 242 9.13 18.91 -1.85
CA ASP A 242 7.81 19.31 -2.36
C ASP A 242 6.70 19.27 -1.29
N GLY A 243 6.98 18.77 -0.09
CA GLY A 243 5.96 18.46 0.91
C GLY A 243 5.51 19.64 1.79
N SER A 244 6.28 20.74 1.85
CA SER A 244 5.92 21.95 2.61
C SER A 244 5.49 21.69 4.07
N ASP A 245 6.14 20.74 4.75
CA ASP A 245 5.81 20.28 6.13
C ASP A 245 4.38 19.76 6.36
N ARG A 246 3.55 19.66 5.32
CA ARG A 246 2.15 19.21 5.39
C ARG A 246 2.00 17.70 5.53
N TRP A 247 3.09 16.97 5.32
CA TRP A 247 3.07 15.52 5.20
C TRP A 247 3.79 14.84 6.34
N TRP A 248 3.31 13.66 6.67
CA TRP A 248 3.92 12.75 7.61
C TRP A 248 3.81 11.32 7.06
N PHE A 249 4.96 10.69 6.82
CA PHE A 249 5.04 9.33 6.28
C PHE A 249 5.16 8.32 7.43
N GLN A 250 4.18 7.43 7.54
CA GLN A 250 4.01 6.55 8.71
C GLN A 250 4.10 5.08 8.33
N SER A 251 4.82 4.30 9.14
CA SER A 251 4.68 2.84 9.12
C SER A 251 3.35 2.45 9.76
N VAL A 252 2.59 1.62 9.06
CA VAL A 252 1.29 1.08 9.51
C VAL A 252 1.24 -0.44 9.51
N GLN A 253 2.40 -1.10 9.33
CA GLN A 253 2.57 -2.57 9.32
C GLN A 253 1.93 -3.27 10.52
N THR A 254 1.98 -2.65 11.70
CA THR A 254 1.44 -3.22 12.94
C THR A 254 -0.01 -2.82 13.20
N GLN A 255 -0.57 -1.87 12.46
CA GLN A 255 -1.86 -1.26 12.74
C GLN A 255 -3.01 -2.04 12.08
N SER A 256 -4.05 -2.34 12.84
CA SER A 256 -5.24 -3.02 12.30
C SER A 256 -6.23 -2.04 11.70
N ILE A 257 -6.79 -2.41 10.56
CA ILE A 257 -7.93 -1.72 9.96
C ILE A 257 -9.17 -2.01 10.82
N ASN A 258 -10.04 -1.01 10.98
CA ASN A 258 -11.34 -1.22 11.62
C ASN A 258 -12.18 -2.20 10.76
N PRO A 259 -12.60 -3.37 11.30
CA PRO A 259 -13.31 -4.40 10.54
C PRO A 259 -14.57 -3.93 9.82
N ARG A 260 -15.19 -2.82 10.26
CA ARG A 260 -16.35 -2.19 9.59
C ARG A 260 -16.05 -1.79 8.15
N TYR A 261 -14.80 -1.43 7.83
CA TYR A 261 -14.42 -0.97 6.49
C TYR A 261 -13.78 -2.07 5.64
N LEU A 262 -13.55 -3.26 6.20
CA LEU A 262 -12.94 -4.37 5.48
C LEU A 262 -13.94 -5.09 4.55
N PRO A 263 -13.50 -5.55 3.37
CA PRO A 263 -14.30 -6.46 2.58
C PRO A 263 -14.48 -7.80 3.32
N THR A 264 -15.66 -8.39 3.17
CA THR A 264 -16.05 -9.65 3.80
C THR A 264 -16.45 -10.70 2.78
N LEU A 265 -16.07 -11.95 3.04
CA LEU A 265 -16.45 -13.11 2.24
C LEU A 265 -17.40 -14.02 3.03
N PRO A 266 -18.33 -14.72 2.37
CA PRO A 266 -19.04 -15.83 3.00
C PRO A 266 -18.04 -16.85 3.53
N ALA A 267 -18.15 -17.20 4.81
CA ALA A 267 -17.35 -18.23 5.44
C ALA A 267 -18.27 -19.41 5.71
N TYR A 268 -18.30 -20.37 4.79
CA TYR A 268 -19.13 -21.57 4.95
C TYR A 268 -18.68 -22.34 6.20
N SER A 269 -19.52 -22.32 7.22
CA SER A 269 -19.42 -23.18 8.39
C SER A 269 -20.66 -24.06 8.44
N LEU A 270 -20.48 -25.34 8.79
CA LEU A 270 -21.58 -26.29 8.98
C LEU A 270 -22.60 -25.84 10.04
N VAL A 271 -22.24 -24.87 10.90
CA VAL A 271 -23.04 -24.41 12.04
C VAL A 271 -23.59 -22.99 11.82
N ASP A 272 -23.05 -22.22 10.87
CA ASP A 272 -23.44 -20.84 10.62
C ASP A 272 -23.21 -20.49 9.15
N SER A 273 -24.28 -20.55 8.36
CA SER A 273 -24.31 -20.18 6.95
C SER A 273 -24.25 -18.66 6.72
N GLY A 274 -24.46 -17.85 7.77
CA GLY A 274 -24.38 -16.39 7.74
C GLY A 274 -23.01 -15.83 8.09
N ARG A 275 -22.09 -16.68 8.57
CA ARG A 275 -20.75 -16.23 9.00
C ARG A 275 -20.00 -15.57 7.84
N ARG A 276 -19.42 -14.40 8.11
CA ARG A 276 -18.54 -13.72 7.16
C ARG A 276 -17.12 -13.63 7.71
N LYS A 277 -16.13 -13.81 6.84
CA LYS A 277 -14.71 -13.64 7.16
C LYS A 277 -14.24 -12.30 6.63
N HIS A 278 -13.65 -11.49 7.51
CA HIS A 278 -12.98 -10.25 7.11
C HIS A 278 -11.68 -10.56 6.37
N MET A 279 -11.44 -9.82 5.31
CA MET A 279 -10.16 -9.82 4.61
C MET A 279 -9.27 -8.74 5.21
N ASP A 280 -8.54 -9.08 6.27
CA ASP A 280 -7.58 -8.17 6.90
C ASP A 280 -6.21 -8.31 6.24
N ARG A 281 -5.87 -7.31 5.43
CA ARG A 281 -4.55 -7.09 4.84
C ARG A 281 -4.19 -5.64 5.05
N LYS A 282 -2.96 -5.42 5.50
CA LYS A 282 -2.44 -4.11 5.86
C LYS A 282 -1.62 -3.58 4.69
N THR A 283 -1.14 -2.37 4.84
CA THR A 283 -0.09 -1.84 3.97
C THR A 283 1.15 -1.51 4.80
N ASP A 284 2.30 -1.31 4.17
CA ASP A 284 3.53 -0.99 4.89
C ASP A 284 3.54 0.46 5.38
N TYR A 285 3.21 1.40 4.48
CA TYR A 285 3.23 2.81 4.78
C TYR A 285 2.01 3.58 4.29
N VAL A 286 1.78 4.73 4.89
CA VAL A 286 0.75 5.68 4.48
C VAL A 286 1.28 7.11 4.56
N LEU A 287 0.87 7.97 3.62
CA LEU A 287 1.01 9.41 3.81
C LEU A 287 -0.15 9.92 4.69
N SER A 288 0.13 10.95 5.46
CA SER A 288 -0.87 11.54 6.34
C SER A 288 -0.64 13.02 6.51
N TYR A 289 -1.71 13.75 6.79
CA TYR A 289 -1.62 15.19 7.02
C TYR A 289 -0.98 15.44 8.39
N SER A 290 0.13 16.17 8.35
CA SER A 290 1.04 16.37 9.48
C SER A 290 0.41 17.19 10.59
N HIS A 291 0.36 16.63 11.80
CA HIS A 291 -0.04 17.34 13.02
C HIS A 291 0.94 18.47 13.42
N ARG A 292 2.11 18.54 12.77
CA ARG A 292 3.13 19.57 12.99
C ARG A 292 2.87 20.83 12.16
N HIS A 293 2.15 20.72 11.05
CA HIS A 293 1.77 21.88 10.26
C HIS A 293 0.71 22.70 11.01
N PRO A 294 0.88 24.03 11.18
CA PRO A 294 -0.01 24.85 12.02
C PRO A 294 -1.50 24.71 11.68
N ASP A 295 -1.87 24.79 10.40
CA ASP A 295 -3.28 24.71 9.98
C ASP A 295 -3.91 23.35 10.21
N ILE A 296 -3.17 22.26 9.95
CA ILE A 296 -3.63 20.88 10.15
C ILE A 296 -3.73 20.58 11.65
N SER A 297 -2.76 21.05 12.44
CA SER A 297 -2.79 20.97 13.90
C SER A 297 -4.02 21.69 14.47
N ALA A 298 -4.32 22.89 13.97
CA ALA A 298 -5.50 23.64 14.37
C ALA A 298 -6.80 22.90 14.00
N LEU A 299 -6.87 22.28 12.82
CA LEU A 299 -7.99 21.43 12.42
C LEU A 299 -8.18 20.24 13.37
N TYR A 300 -7.11 19.51 13.69
CA TYR A 300 -7.17 18.38 14.62
C TYR A 300 -7.61 18.80 16.03
N LYS A 301 -7.16 19.96 16.52
CA LYS A 301 -7.64 20.52 17.79
C LYS A 301 -9.14 20.84 17.77
N ARG A 302 -9.66 21.39 16.65
CA ARG A 302 -11.10 21.63 16.51
C ARG A 302 -11.90 20.34 16.49
N LEU A 303 -11.42 19.31 15.77
CA LEU A 303 -12.05 17.97 15.77
C LEU A 303 -12.09 17.36 17.17
N ASP A 304 -11.01 17.50 17.94
CA ASP A 304 -10.95 17.02 19.32
C ASP A 304 -11.94 17.76 20.24
N ALA A 305 -12.06 19.08 20.09
CA ALA A 305 -12.97 19.91 20.88
C ALA A 305 -14.46 19.53 20.72
N VAL A 306 -14.85 18.99 19.56
CA VAL A 306 -16.22 18.51 19.28
C VAL A 306 -16.34 16.98 19.36
N ASN A 307 -15.32 16.29 19.90
CA ASN A 307 -15.25 14.84 20.04
C ASN A 307 -15.39 14.03 18.73
N ASN A 308 -15.09 14.64 17.57
CA ASN A 308 -15.10 14.00 16.25
C ASN A 308 -13.70 13.57 15.82
N ARG A 309 -13.01 12.84 16.70
CA ARG A 309 -11.60 12.48 16.52
C ARG A 309 -11.37 11.25 15.63
N GLU A 310 -12.38 10.44 15.33
CA GLU A 310 -12.17 9.18 14.59
C GLU A 310 -12.36 9.36 13.08
N ILE A 311 -11.32 9.93 12.45
CA ILE A 311 -11.30 10.27 11.02
C ILE A 311 -10.50 9.29 10.15
N GLY A 312 -9.65 8.46 10.76
CA GLY A 312 -8.92 7.37 10.10
C GLY A 312 -9.73 6.07 10.08
N HIS A 313 -9.36 5.15 9.18
CA HIS A 313 -10.01 3.84 9.03
C HIS A 313 -9.36 2.73 9.89
N THR A 314 -8.34 3.06 10.68
CA THR A 314 -7.58 2.14 11.54
C THR A 314 -8.11 2.16 12.97
N LEU A 315 -7.66 1.19 13.79
CA LEU A 315 -7.97 1.12 15.23
C LEU A 315 -6.89 1.71 16.13
N ASP A 316 -5.69 1.97 15.58
CA ASP A 316 -4.57 2.53 16.34
C ASP A 316 -4.90 3.94 16.85
N ALA A 317 -4.45 4.24 18.08
CA ALA A 317 -4.82 5.47 18.77
C ALA A 317 -4.43 6.75 18.03
N PHE A 318 -3.32 6.70 17.27
CA PHE A 318 -2.81 7.84 16.53
C PHE A 318 -3.42 7.91 15.12
N THR A 319 -3.32 6.83 14.34
CA THR A 319 -3.78 6.88 12.94
C THR A 319 -5.29 6.90 12.79
N LYS A 320 -6.05 6.42 13.78
CA LYS A 320 -7.51 6.63 13.80
C LYS A 320 -7.90 8.10 13.93
N ARG A 321 -6.99 8.94 14.46
CA ARG A 321 -7.19 10.38 14.66
C ARG A 321 -6.50 11.26 13.63
N THR A 322 -5.88 10.65 12.64
CA THR A 322 -5.11 11.36 11.62
C THR A 322 -5.80 11.21 10.28
N ALA A 323 -5.84 12.29 9.51
CA ALA A 323 -6.29 12.24 8.12
C ALA A 323 -5.23 11.49 7.30
N LEU A 324 -5.60 10.31 6.78
CA LEU A 324 -4.72 9.45 5.99
C LEU A 324 -4.93 9.68 4.49
N PHE A 325 -3.88 9.55 3.69
CA PHE A 325 -3.89 9.73 2.25
C PHE A 325 -2.83 8.82 1.61
N SER A 326 -3.18 8.07 0.57
CA SER A 326 -2.30 7.19 -0.21
C SER A 326 -1.56 6.10 0.60
N GLY A 327 -1.81 4.84 0.26
CA GLY A 327 -1.12 3.68 0.83
C GLY A 327 0.03 3.20 -0.04
N PHE A 328 1.05 2.61 0.58
CA PHE A 328 2.26 2.09 -0.04
C PHE A 328 2.50 0.67 0.44
N GLU A 329 2.40 -0.28 -0.48
CA GLU A 329 2.74 -1.66 -0.23
C GLU A 329 4.10 -1.99 -0.82
N VAL A 330 5.01 -2.50 0.00
CA VAL A 330 6.39 -2.80 -0.37
C VAL A 330 6.60 -4.31 -0.35
N LYS A 331 7.35 -4.79 -1.33
CA LYS A 331 7.83 -6.16 -1.40
C LYS A 331 9.30 -6.14 -1.82
N PRO A 332 10.08 -7.16 -1.41
CA PRO A 332 11.44 -7.31 -1.91
C PRO A 332 11.44 -7.57 -3.41
N ALA A 333 12.61 -7.50 -4.05
CA ALA A 333 12.73 -7.73 -5.50
C ALA A 333 12.23 -9.09 -6.00
N SER A 334 12.20 -10.11 -5.13
CA SER A 334 11.65 -11.44 -5.40
C SER A 334 10.17 -11.59 -5.00
N GLY A 335 9.53 -10.50 -4.54
CA GLY A 335 8.18 -10.51 -4.01
C GLY A 335 7.10 -10.62 -5.08
N ASP A 336 5.90 -10.99 -4.63
CA ASP A 336 4.73 -11.20 -5.49
C ASP A 336 3.97 -9.88 -5.70
N HIS A 337 3.96 -9.40 -6.94
CA HIS A 337 3.23 -8.19 -7.35
C HIS A 337 1.72 -8.30 -7.07
N THR A 338 1.16 -9.50 -7.23
CA THR A 338 -0.27 -9.73 -7.02
C THR A 338 -0.61 -9.69 -5.54
N GLU A 339 0.29 -10.16 -4.68
CA GLU A 339 0.15 -10.01 -3.24
C GLU A 339 0.22 -8.53 -2.86
N ALA A 340 1.18 -7.77 -3.40
CA ALA A 340 1.27 -6.34 -3.14
C ALA A 340 0.00 -5.60 -3.55
N GLU A 341 -0.52 -5.89 -4.76
CA GLU A 341 -1.77 -5.31 -5.27
C GLU A 341 -2.96 -5.65 -4.38
N LEU A 342 -3.08 -6.88 -3.90
CA LEU A 342 -4.14 -7.29 -2.97
C LEU A 342 -4.10 -6.51 -1.66
N GLN A 343 -2.93 -6.43 -1.04
CA GLN A 343 -2.73 -5.77 0.25
C GLN A 343 -3.06 -4.28 0.14
N MET A 344 -2.51 -3.61 -0.89
CA MET A 344 -2.83 -2.24 -1.23
C MET A 344 -4.34 -2.05 -1.51
N SER A 345 -4.98 -2.97 -2.22
CA SER A 345 -6.40 -2.87 -2.62
C SER A 345 -7.35 -2.90 -1.43
N ILE A 346 -7.05 -3.76 -0.46
CA ILE A 346 -7.83 -3.85 0.78
C ILE A 346 -7.67 -2.57 1.61
N TRP A 347 -6.44 -2.08 1.75
CA TRP A 347 -6.14 -0.86 2.49
C TRP A 347 -6.85 0.36 1.90
N ILE A 348 -6.65 0.63 0.60
CA ILE A 348 -7.21 1.83 -0.03
C ILE A 348 -8.74 1.79 -0.08
N ALA A 349 -9.33 0.60 -0.26
CA ALA A 349 -10.78 0.46 -0.22
C ALA A 349 -11.34 0.76 1.18
N ALA A 350 -10.68 0.32 2.25
CA ALA A 350 -11.08 0.66 3.62
C ALA A 350 -10.95 2.16 3.90
N SER A 351 -9.86 2.78 3.43
CA SER A 351 -9.64 4.24 3.51
C SER A 351 -10.78 5.03 2.85
N LEU A 352 -11.11 4.70 1.60
CA LEU A 352 -12.18 5.38 0.86
C LEU A 352 -13.55 5.20 1.52
N ARG A 353 -13.87 4.01 2.02
CA ARG A 353 -15.14 3.76 2.74
C ARG A 353 -15.27 4.60 4.00
N LYS A 354 -14.19 4.77 4.76
CA LYS A 354 -14.19 5.68 5.91
C LYS A 354 -14.45 7.11 5.47
N LYS A 355 -13.80 7.57 4.41
CA LYS A 355 -13.98 8.93 3.88
C LYS A 355 -15.40 9.17 3.37
N GLN A 356 -16.03 8.17 2.75
CA GLN A 356 -17.44 8.22 2.36
C GLN A 356 -18.36 8.35 3.58
N GLU A 357 -18.12 7.59 4.65
CA GLU A 357 -18.86 7.71 5.91
C GLU A 357 -18.75 9.12 6.49
N LEU A 358 -17.54 9.68 6.56
CA LEU A 358 -17.32 11.05 7.06
C LEU A 358 -18.08 12.10 6.24
N ALA A 359 -18.09 11.95 4.91
CA ALA A 359 -18.80 12.85 4.02
C ALA A 359 -20.33 12.73 4.17
N GLN A 360 -20.85 11.51 4.40
CA GLN A 360 -22.26 11.27 4.71
C GLN A 360 -22.68 11.91 6.04
N ILE A 361 -21.87 11.74 7.10
CA ILE A 361 -22.13 12.34 8.42
C ILE A 361 -22.25 13.86 8.33
N THR A 362 -21.41 14.49 7.49
CA THR A 362 -21.42 15.95 7.31
C THR A 362 -22.39 16.45 6.25
N GLN A 363 -23.12 15.55 5.59
CA GLN A 363 -23.97 15.87 4.45
C GLN A 363 -23.22 16.74 3.41
N THR A 364 -21.93 16.46 3.24
CA THR A 364 -21.12 17.19 2.27
C THR A 364 -21.46 16.64 0.90
N PRO A 365 -22.02 17.43 -0.02
CA PRO A 365 -22.24 16.94 -1.37
C PRO A 365 -20.86 16.69 -2.00
N PHE A 366 -20.64 15.46 -2.44
CA PHE A 366 -19.48 15.11 -3.25
C PHE A 366 -19.93 14.15 -4.33
N GLU A 367 -19.33 14.28 -5.51
CA GLU A 367 -19.40 13.23 -6.51
C GLU A 367 -18.42 12.12 -6.09
N PRO A 368 -18.82 10.85 -6.00
CA PRO A 368 -17.90 9.76 -5.66
C PRO A 368 -16.63 9.76 -6.52
N MET A 369 -16.75 10.17 -7.78
CA MET A 369 -15.64 10.29 -8.73
C MET A 369 -14.65 11.42 -8.39
N LYS A 370 -14.97 12.35 -7.47
CA LYS A 370 -14.04 13.36 -6.94
C LYS A 370 -13.16 12.80 -5.82
N MET A 371 -13.52 11.65 -5.23
CA MET A 371 -12.73 10.96 -4.20
C MET A 371 -11.67 10.01 -4.78
N VAL A 372 -11.04 10.40 -5.89
CA VAL A 372 -9.94 9.60 -6.45
C VAL A 372 -8.74 9.69 -5.53
N GLU A 373 -8.14 8.56 -5.20
CA GLU A 373 -6.92 8.50 -4.41
C GLU A 373 -5.90 7.59 -5.08
N PRO A 374 -4.68 8.08 -5.35
CA PRO A 374 -3.62 7.24 -5.86
C PRO A 374 -3.10 6.32 -4.73
N ALA A 375 -2.74 5.09 -5.10
CA ALA A 375 -2.11 4.13 -4.22
C ALA A 375 -0.94 3.46 -4.94
N LEU A 376 0.02 2.93 -4.17
CA LEU A 376 1.28 2.45 -4.71
C LEU A 376 1.58 1.02 -4.30
N THR A 377 2.12 0.25 -5.24
CA THR A 377 2.88 -0.95 -4.94
C THR A 377 4.33 -0.74 -5.36
N ILE A 378 5.25 -1.28 -4.56
CA ILE A 378 6.69 -1.19 -4.77
C ILE A 378 7.25 -2.59 -4.64
N VAL A 379 7.78 -3.14 -5.74
CA VAL A 379 8.37 -4.49 -5.73
C VAL A 379 9.81 -4.40 -6.18
N GLY A 380 10.72 -4.51 -5.21
CA GLY A 380 12.12 -4.20 -5.43
C GLY A 380 12.29 -2.79 -5.99
N HIS A 381 12.84 -2.71 -7.20
CA HIS A 381 13.08 -1.41 -7.82
C HIS A 381 11.83 -0.75 -8.39
N GLU A 382 10.79 -1.51 -8.73
CA GLU A 382 9.67 -1.03 -9.55
C GLU A 382 8.57 -0.40 -8.70
N HIS A 383 8.12 0.79 -9.09
CA HIS A 383 7.02 1.51 -8.42
C HIS A 383 5.84 1.61 -9.38
N SER A 384 4.69 1.08 -8.96
CA SER A 384 3.46 1.04 -9.73
C SER A 384 2.39 1.92 -9.12
N ILE A 385 1.66 2.66 -9.97
CA ILE A 385 0.61 3.59 -9.56
C ILE A 385 -0.77 3.04 -9.92
N TYR A 386 -1.68 3.11 -8.94
CA TYR A 386 -3.07 2.72 -9.06
C TYR A 386 -3.97 3.89 -8.68
N TYR A 387 -5.17 3.96 -9.25
CA TYR A 387 -6.18 4.97 -8.93
C TYR A 387 -7.41 4.31 -8.35
N ALA A 388 -7.70 4.60 -7.08
CA ALA A 388 -8.86 4.05 -6.38
C ALA A 388 -9.96 5.11 -6.25
N TYR A 389 -11.20 4.73 -6.49
CA TYR A 389 -12.36 5.61 -6.28
C TYR A 389 -13.61 4.80 -5.93
N PRO A 390 -14.54 5.37 -5.15
CA PRO A 390 -15.83 4.73 -4.92
C PRO A 390 -16.70 4.76 -6.18
N ARG A 391 -17.36 3.65 -6.48
CA ARG A 391 -18.22 3.50 -7.65
C ARG A 391 -19.53 2.82 -7.28
N GLU A 392 -20.63 3.44 -7.69
CA GLU A 392 -21.97 2.84 -7.62
C GLU A 392 -22.14 1.78 -8.70
N ASP A 393 -22.99 0.79 -8.44
CA ASP A 393 -23.30 -0.30 -9.37
C ASP A 393 -22.08 -1.06 -9.95
N LEU A 394 -20.98 -1.09 -9.19
CA LEU A 394 -19.69 -1.65 -9.60
C LEU A 394 -19.77 -3.14 -9.99
N VAL A 395 -20.32 -3.98 -9.11
CA VAL A 395 -20.41 -5.43 -9.36
C VAL A 395 -21.82 -5.92 -9.04
N SER A 396 -22.56 -6.33 -10.07
CA SER A 396 -23.92 -6.85 -9.92
C SER A 396 -24.83 -5.89 -9.17
N ARG A 397 -24.80 -4.59 -9.53
CA ARG A 397 -25.55 -3.48 -8.89
C ARG A 397 -25.17 -3.23 -7.42
N ARG A 398 -23.98 -3.65 -7.00
CA ARG A 398 -23.44 -3.35 -5.67
C ARG A 398 -22.39 -2.25 -5.79
N SER A 399 -22.56 -1.19 -5.01
CA SER A 399 -21.54 -0.15 -4.85
C SER A 399 -20.30 -0.71 -4.14
N GLY A 400 -19.14 -0.23 -4.55
CA GLY A 400 -17.85 -0.69 -4.02
C GLY A 400 -16.73 0.29 -4.35
N VAL A 401 -15.50 -0.22 -4.37
CA VAL A 401 -14.32 0.56 -4.76
C VAL A 401 -13.75 -0.01 -6.05
N HIS A 402 -13.59 0.85 -7.05
CA HIS A 402 -12.93 0.52 -8.31
C HIS A 402 -11.48 1.00 -8.25
N ILE A 403 -10.55 0.15 -8.64
CA ILE A 403 -9.13 0.43 -8.67
C ILE A 403 -8.64 0.18 -10.10
N LEU A 404 -8.08 1.22 -10.71
CA LEU A 404 -7.51 1.16 -12.05
C LEU A 404 -5.98 1.17 -11.94
N GLY A 405 -5.32 0.14 -12.46
CA GLY A 405 -3.85 0.09 -12.49
C GLY A 405 -3.29 -1.32 -12.68
N PRO A 406 -1.96 -1.44 -12.76
CA PRO A 406 -1.00 -0.34 -12.74
C PRO A 406 -1.04 0.51 -14.03
N ASP A 407 -0.82 1.82 -13.94
CA ASP A 407 -0.79 2.74 -15.10
C ASP A 407 0.57 2.71 -15.82
N LEU A 408 0.80 1.62 -16.56
CA LEU A 408 2.08 1.37 -17.24
C LEU A 408 2.30 2.25 -18.47
N ASP A 409 1.23 2.77 -19.08
CA ASP A 409 1.31 3.57 -20.30
C ASP A 409 1.81 4.99 -20.02
N ARG A 410 1.33 5.61 -18.92
CA ARG A 410 1.85 6.92 -18.49
C ARG A 410 3.20 6.81 -17.81
N PHE A 411 3.43 5.72 -17.09
CA PHE A 411 4.59 5.57 -16.23
C PHE A 411 5.48 4.43 -16.68
N GLU A 412 6.12 4.60 -17.85
CA GLU A 412 7.06 3.60 -18.34
C GLU A 412 8.26 3.51 -17.38
N ARG A 413 8.40 2.35 -16.70
CA ARG A 413 9.55 1.96 -15.86
C ARG A 413 9.96 3.01 -14.82
N LEU A 414 9.06 3.31 -13.89
CA LEU A 414 9.42 4.03 -12.66
C LEU A 414 10.22 3.11 -11.74
N SER A 415 11.51 3.42 -11.56
CA SER A 415 12.46 2.48 -10.97
C SER A 415 13.55 3.16 -10.16
N THR A 416 14.04 2.50 -9.11
CA THR A 416 15.25 2.91 -8.37
C THR A 416 16.55 2.29 -8.92
N ASP A 417 16.48 1.60 -10.06
CA ASP A 417 17.62 0.91 -10.70
C ASP A 417 18.64 1.83 -11.40
N SER A 418 18.40 3.14 -11.40
CA SER A 418 19.23 4.16 -12.04
C SER A 418 19.05 5.51 -11.36
N ILE A 419 20.06 6.39 -11.46
CA ILE A 419 19.97 7.77 -10.96
C ILE A 419 18.83 8.52 -11.65
N ARG A 420 18.69 8.32 -12.97
CA ARG A 420 17.58 8.86 -13.75
C ARG A 420 16.24 8.41 -13.17
N GLY A 421 16.08 7.13 -12.86
CA GLY A 421 14.87 6.58 -12.27
C GLY A 421 14.55 7.15 -10.89
N VAL A 422 15.55 7.31 -10.02
CA VAL A 422 15.39 7.94 -8.70
C VAL A 422 14.84 9.37 -8.82
N PHE A 423 15.37 10.20 -9.72
CA PHE A 423 14.85 11.56 -9.91
C PHE A 423 13.44 11.58 -10.55
N ARG A 424 13.10 10.63 -11.43
CA ARG A 424 11.72 10.47 -11.93
C ARG A 424 10.75 10.15 -10.79
N LEU A 425 11.16 9.27 -9.87
CA LEU A 425 10.37 8.94 -8.68
C LEU A 425 10.23 10.13 -7.73
N LEU A 426 11.30 10.91 -7.50
CA LEU A 426 11.20 12.15 -6.72
C LEU A 426 10.17 13.11 -7.32
N LYS A 427 10.19 13.28 -8.65
CA LYS A 427 9.21 14.10 -9.36
C LYS A 427 7.78 13.58 -9.21
N LEU A 428 7.57 12.27 -9.39
CA LEU A 428 6.28 11.63 -9.18
C LEU A 428 5.74 11.84 -7.76
N TYR A 429 6.58 11.58 -6.76
CA TYR A 429 6.21 11.75 -5.37
C TYR A 429 5.93 13.22 -5.04
N GLY A 430 6.70 14.15 -5.58
CA GLY A 430 6.38 15.59 -5.49
C GLY A 430 5.01 15.92 -6.08
N ASN A 431 4.66 15.36 -7.25
CA ASN A 431 3.36 15.55 -7.87
C ASN A 431 2.22 14.92 -7.03
N LEU A 432 2.45 13.74 -6.44
CA LEU A 432 1.53 13.08 -5.52
C LEU A 432 1.24 13.94 -4.28
N LEU A 433 2.29 14.48 -3.65
CA LEU A 433 2.19 15.37 -2.50
C LEU A 433 1.43 16.65 -2.88
N LYS A 434 1.73 17.26 -4.03
CA LYS A 434 1.01 18.45 -4.52
C LYS A 434 -0.46 18.17 -4.79
N TYR A 435 -0.80 17.02 -5.36
CA TYR A 435 -2.18 16.61 -5.56
C TYR A 435 -2.93 16.47 -4.22
N GLY A 436 -2.32 15.78 -3.26
CA GLY A 436 -2.92 15.53 -1.95
C GLY A 436 -3.12 16.79 -1.10
N THR A 437 -2.41 17.89 -1.36
CA THR A 437 -2.58 19.19 -0.65
C THR A 437 -3.23 20.28 -1.49
N ASP A 438 -3.68 19.99 -2.70
CA ASP A 438 -4.23 21.01 -3.60
C ASP A 438 -5.50 21.64 -3.01
N GLU A 439 -5.45 22.94 -2.75
CA GLU A 439 -6.54 23.70 -2.12
C GLU A 439 -7.63 24.15 -3.10
N ARG A 440 -7.43 23.94 -4.41
CA ARG A 440 -8.43 24.25 -5.43
C ARG A 440 -9.63 23.31 -5.34
N GLU A 441 -10.75 23.73 -5.92
CA GLU A 441 -12.00 22.96 -5.94
C GLU A 441 -11.88 21.64 -6.73
N ASP A 442 -10.98 21.59 -7.72
CA ASP A 442 -10.63 20.38 -8.46
C ASP A 442 -9.51 19.55 -7.79
N GLY A 443 -8.95 20.05 -6.69
CA GLY A 443 -7.94 19.38 -5.87
C GLY A 443 -8.52 18.40 -4.87
N TYR A 444 -7.73 17.40 -4.46
CA TYR A 444 -8.17 16.40 -3.48
C TYR A 444 -8.49 17.02 -2.11
N TRP A 445 -7.60 17.90 -1.62
CA TRP A 445 -7.77 18.53 -0.32
C TRP A 445 -8.88 19.57 -0.34
N GLY A 446 -8.80 20.54 -1.26
CA GLY A 446 -9.75 21.65 -1.38
C GLY A 446 -11.15 21.22 -1.82
N GLY A 447 -11.23 20.33 -2.82
CA GLY A 447 -12.50 19.88 -3.40
C GLY A 447 -13.26 18.84 -2.60
N PHE A 448 -12.57 18.07 -1.75
CA PHE A 448 -13.19 16.97 -1.02
C PHE A 448 -12.83 16.94 0.46
N PHE A 449 -11.57 16.65 0.80
CA PHE A 449 -11.30 16.15 2.15
C PHE A 449 -11.34 17.26 3.21
N ARG A 450 -10.83 18.46 2.89
CA ARG A 450 -10.87 19.61 3.80
C ARG A 450 -12.31 20.05 4.11
N PRO A 451 -13.21 20.26 3.14
CA PRO A 451 -14.62 20.58 3.44
C PRO A 451 -15.29 19.60 4.39
N VAL A 452 -15.05 18.29 4.21
CA VAL A 452 -15.59 17.24 5.08
C VAL A 452 -15.03 17.40 6.50
N LEU A 453 -13.71 17.53 6.64
CA LEU A 453 -13.08 17.65 7.96
C LEU A 453 -13.43 18.96 8.67
N ASP A 454 -13.53 20.08 7.96
CA ASP A 454 -13.91 21.38 8.52
C ASP A 454 -15.36 21.38 9.02
N LYS A 455 -16.28 20.74 8.30
CA LYS A 455 -17.66 20.54 8.77
C LYS A 455 -17.73 19.62 9.99
N LEU A 456 -16.97 18.51 10.00
CA LEU A 456 -16.87 17.65 11.19
C LEU A 456 -16.34 18.39 12.41
N ALA A 457 -15.46 19.37 12.20
CA ALA A 457 -14.84 20.17 13.24
C ALA A 457 -15.75 21.28 13.82
N GLY A 458 -17.07 21.23 13.55
CA GLY A 458 -18.05 22.19 14.07
C GLY A 458 -18.26 23.42 13.19
N GLY A 459 -17.80 23.37 11.93
CA GLY A 459 -18.14 24.32 10.86
C GLY A 459 -18.32 25.79 11.28
N SER A 460 -17.22 26.56 11.32
CA SER A 460 -17.33 27.99 11.01
C SER A 460 -16.01 28.55 10.50
N LYS A 461 -15.99 28.86 9.20
CA LYS A 461 -15.18 29.95 8.63
C LYS A 461 -16.04 30.76 7.67
N ASP A 462 -17.24 31.17 8.11
CA ASP A 462 -17.82 32.40 7.57
C ASP A 462 -17.05 33.58 8.20
N GLN A 463 -15.85 33.81 7.69
CA GLN A 463 -15.05 35.04 7.80
C GLN A 463 -13.69 34.80 7.11
N HIS A 464 -13.65 34.91 5.79
CA HIS A 464 -13.07 36.10 5.17
C HIS A 464 -13.42 36.15 3.68
N LYS A 465 -13.91 37.33 3.31
CA LYS A 465 -14.06 37.83 1.93
C LYS A 465 -12.79 37.68 1.12
#